data_AF-A0A9Q0TEL6-F1
#
_entry.id   AF-A0A9Q0TEL6-F1
#
_cell.length_a   1.000
_cell.length_b   1.000
_cell.length_c   1.000
_cell.angle_alpha   90.00
_cell.angle_beta   90.00
_cell.angle_gamma   90.00
#
_symmetry.space_group_name_H-M   'P 1'
#
loop_
_entity.id
_entity.type
_entity.pdbx_description
1 polymer ?
#
loop_
_entity_poly.entity_id
_entity_poly.type
_entity_poly.pdbx_seq_one_letter_code
_entity_poly.pdbx_strand_id
1 'polypeptide(L)' 'MTTETPFRPREKLIDHQKYFQSIHKHTYLKGPLDKVTSVAIPNFQ' A
#
# COMPACT_ATOMS: atom_id res chain seq x y z
N MET A 1 -3.76 16.95 -27.45
CA MET A 1 -4.23 16.13 -26.32
C MET A 1 -3.95 16.92 -25.05
N THR A 2 -4.98 17.49 -24.44
CA THR A 2 -4.85 18.17 -23.14
C THR A 2 -4.70 17.10 -22.07
N THR A 3 -3.49 16.97 -21.51
CA THR A 3 -3.22 16.03 -20.42
C THR A 3 -3.79 16.62 -19.14
N GLU A 4 -5.04 16.27 -18.81
CA GLU A 4 -5.64 16.67 -17.53
C GLU A 4 -4.80 16.12 -16.38
N THR A 5 -4.43 17.01 -15.45
CA THR A 5 -3.71 16.59 -14.25
C THR A 5 -4.66 15.81 -13.34
N PRO A 6 -4.19 14.73 -12.70
CA PRO A 6 -5.02 13.93 -11.81
C PRO A 6 -5.60 14.77 -10.66
N PHE A 7 -6.75 14.37 -10.13
CA PHE A 7 -7.51 15.07 -9.08
C PHE A 7 -6.73 15.32 -7.78
N ARG A 8 -5.56 14.70 -7.61
CA ARG A 8 -4.71 14.79 -6.42
C ARG A 8 -3.25 14.96 -6.87
N PRO A 9 -2.47 15.85 -6.22
CA PRO A 9 -1.02 15.89 -6.42
C PRO A 9 -0.39 14.56 -5.99
N ARG A 10 0.70 14.18 -6.66
CA ARG A 10 1.35 12.86 -6.48
C ARG A 10 2.27 12.76 -5.26
N GLU A 11 2.45 13.84 -4.50
CA GLU A 11 3.33 13.88 -3.31
C GLU A 11 2.95 12.80 -2.28
N LYS A 12 1.67 12.73 -1.90
CA LYS A 12 1.17 11.70 -0.96
C LYS A 12 1.37 10.27 -1.48
N LEU A 13 1.30 10.08 -2.80
CA LEU A 13 1.53 8.77 -3.42
C LEU A 13 2.99 8.37 -3.29
N ILE A 14 3.92 9.30 -3.51
CA ILE A 14 5.36 9.08 -3.35
C ILE A 14 5.70 8.77 -1.89
N ASP A 15 5.08 9.47 -0.94
CA ASP A 15 5.29 9.21 0.49
C ASP A 15 4.82 7.82 0.90
N HIS A 16 3.63 7.41 0.43
CA HIS A 16 3.12 6.06 0.66
C HIS A 16 4.01 5.00 0.00
N GLN A 17 4.53 5.27 -1.21
CA GLN A 17 5.47 4.36 -1.87
C GLN A 17 6.74 4.16 -1.04
N LYS A 18 7.37 5.24 -0.56
CA LYS A 18 8.55 5.15 0.31
C LYS A 18 8.26 4.35 1.58
N TYR A 19 7.14 4.62 2.23
CA TYR A 19 6.70 3.90 3.43
C TYR A 19 6.55 2.39 3.17
N PHE A 20 5.72 1.99 2.20
CA PHE A 20 5.44 0.57 1.93
C PHE A 20 6.63 -0.19 1.30
N GLN A 21 7.56 0.50 0.65
CA GLN A 21 8.78 -0.10 0.10
C GLN A 21 9.85 -0.33 1.17
N SER A 22 9.88 0.49 2.23
CA SER A 22 10.80 0.29 3.37
C SER A 22 10.45 -0.90 4.27
N ILE A 23 9.25 -1.47 4.14
CA ILE A 23 8.76 -2.56 4.99
C ILE A 23 9.11 -3.93 4.40
N HIS A 24 9.92 -4.69 5.12
CA HIS A 24 10.31 -6.06 4.77
C HIS A 24 9.26 -7.09 5.26
N LYS A 25 8.05 -7.00 4.72
CA LYS A 25 6.96 -7.97 4.96
C LYS A 25 6.31 -8.36 3.63
N HIS A 26 5.60 -9.48 3.61
CA HIS A 26 4.75 -9.85 2.49
C HIS A 26 3.68 -8.78 2.22
N THR A 27 3.25 -8.66 0.98
CA THR A 27 2.41 -7.56 0.48
C THR A 27 1.16 -7.31 1.32
N TYR A 28 0.52 -8.38 1.80
CA TYR A 28 -0.70 -8.34 2.60
C TYR A 28 -0.45 -8.04 4.10
N LEU A 29 0.77 -7.71 4.51
CA LEU A 29 1.10 -7.38 5.91
C LEU A 29 1.85 -6.06 6.05
N LYS A 30 1.87 -5.24 5.00
CA LYS A 30 2.65 -4.00 4.97
C LYS A 30 1.95 -2.87 5.71
N GLY A 31 0.63 -2.76 5.58
CA GLY A 31 -0.17 -1.76 6.26
C GLY A 31 -0.53 -2.14 7.70
N PRO A 32 -0.73 -1.15 8.59
CA PRO A 32 -1.25 -1.39 9.93
C PRO A 32 -2.68 -1.94 9.88
N LEU A 33 -3.50 -1.48 8.92
CA LEU A 33 -4.84 -2.00 8.70
C LEU A 33 -4.82 -3.39 8.06
N ASP A 34 -3.80 -3.70 7.26
CA ASP A 34 -3.62 -5.02 6.65
C ASP A 34 -3.47 -6.11 7.71
N LYS A 35 -2.99 -5.80 8.92
CA LYS A 35 -2.97 -6.75 10.03
C LYS A 35 -4.38 -7.16 10.50
N VAL A 36 -5.34 -6.23 10.41
CA VAL A 36 -6.73 -6.44 10.85
C VAL A 36 -7.57 -7.01 9.70
N THR A 37 -7.36 -6.52 8.48
CA THR A 37 -8.12 -6.93 7.28
C THR A 37 -7.59 -8.20 6.64
N SER A 38 -6.31 -8.52 6.82
CA SER A 38 -5.77 -9.85 6.53
C SER A 38 -6.17 -10.79 7.65
N VAL A 39 -7.48 -10.99 7.79
CA VAL A 39 -8.06 -12.17 8.43
C VAL A 39 -7.32 -13.34 7.83
N ALA A 40 -6.67 -14.12 8.71
CA ALA A 40 -5.78 -15.20 8.36
C ALA A 40 -6.28 -15.91 7.10
N ILE A 41 -5.50 -15.85 6.01
CA ILE A 41 -5.52 -16.93 5.03
C ILE A 41 -5.39 -18.18 5.90
N PRO A 42 -6.45 -19.00 6.01
CA PRO A 42 -6.44 -20.09 6.96
C PRO A 42 -5.32 -21.02 6.53
N ASN A 43 -4.33 -21.19 7.41
CA ASN A 43 -3.43 -22.34 7.46
C ASN A 43 -3.09 -22.95 6.08
N PHE A 44 -2.19 -22.33 5.31
CA PHE A 44 -1.37 -23.11 4.38
C PHE A 44 -0.05 -23.46 5.09
N GLN A 45 -0.17 -24.35 6.06
CA GLN A 45 0.86 -25.31 6.46
C GLN A 45 0.29 -26.70 6.23
#